data_AF-A0A254NH43-F1
#
_entry.id   AF-A0A254NH43-F1
#
_cell.length_a   1.000
_cell.length_b   1.000
_cell.length_c   1.000
_cell.angle_alpha   90.00
_cell.angle_beta   90.00
_cell.angle_gamma   90.00
#
_symmetry.space_group_name_H-M   'P 1'
#
loop_
_entity.id
_entity.type
_entity.pdbx_description
1 polymer ?
#
loop_
_entity_poly.entity_id
_entity_poly.type
_entity_poly.pdbx_seq_one_letter_code
_entity_poly.pdbx_strand_id
1 'polypeptide(L)'
;MALLFVLLLTLTSAVPAFAAEKVTLSLQMRIGSTSALVNGEKETIEKPFVQNGTTLVPLGVFQRTFGTSSRLEGENLVRLSYGSRSVTFAIGGKSATVNGKKVALAAAPVMKNGTLMVPMRPVTDMLGAEVKFASGSIVVTLKSDNGIPGRTPTEEEKTTGRVGSSYADWSIDYPAGATAESNGSEFSTIMGDADGTYVLQVQVWDEGADASAADIQEQLEQEAEAAGETVVDSEIVSSQVASPYARVITLDSDGVYWQSRRYYEDGRAYSLYLGDSTAAGYADLAKWDDLLNSFRPTFATPGTKTEDVSGVKGGLVSTSVPDYGATLEVPVGWTPTDSSQREYEGEDGSVLTMDVVSAGTIKTLQEWHTLLQSRADEIFLPGVAQPIAAESTKAAGEAARIEKLTYDLGSGVQHWNWLVLKKGDYLYILRYSAPQAAYNEQTFRKIVNSLAIEFETVPANFGKLGQISYLKDKSLSMTISNNDFRMSVPAYWSAQPIESAGVARSFLIPGGLFRIDTVDAGLEAASARAVRDLADRKLDDATLTTETPKHTTFAGVPAIRIAYKGTDGSAYQAEDVYFRHGETTYRIHYELDQGAATSAQLAGIERALQSFAFLKPIMNSTK
;
A
#
# COMPACT_ATOMS: atom_id res chain seq x y z
N MET A 1 20.16 -53.93 52.65
CA MET A 1 20.74 -54.58 51.45
C MET A 1 20.60 -53.59 50.31
N ALA A 2 21.59 -52.69 50.18
CA ALA A 2 22.75 -52.78 49.27
C ALA A 2 22.39 -52.22 47.87
N LEU A 3 22.83 -51.00 47.50
CA LEU A 3 24.13 -50.66 46.85
C LEU A 3 24.26 -51.31 45.45
N LEU A 4 24.72 -50.71 44.35
CA LEU A 4 25.54 -49.52 44.06
C LEU A 4 25.62 -49.34 42.51
N PHE A 5 25.94 -48.11 42.06
CA PHE A 5 26.55 -47.65 40.79
C PHE A 5 27.17 -48.67 39.81
N VAL A 6 27.15 -48.37 38.49
CA VAL A 6 28.36 -48.16 37.63
C VAL A 6 28.04 -47.28 36.40
N LEU A 7 29.02 -46.43 36.10
CA LEU A 7 29.19 -45.41 35.06
C LEU A 7 30.01 -45.98 33.86
N LEU A 8 29.98 -45.31 32.68
CA LEU A 8 31.14 -45.00 31.79
C LEU A 8 31.23 -45.62 30.35
N LEU A 9 31.23 -44.74 29.31
CA LEU A 9 32.01 -44.65 28.02
C LEU A 9 32.04 -45.85 27.02
N THR A 10 32.08 -45.80 25.65
CA THR A 10 32.38 -44.81 24.57
C THR A 10 32.14 -45.37 23.13
N LEU A 11 31.93 -44.45 22.15
CA LEU A 11 32.41 -44.34 20.73
C LEU A 11 31.83 -45.13 19.50
N THR A 12 31.28 -44.32 18.56
CA THR A 12 31.39 -44.30 17.05
C THR A 12 30.84 -45.48 16.24
N SER A 13 30.18 -45.38 15.07
CA SER A 13 30.00 -44.39 13.97
C SER A 13 28.79 -44.91 13.14
N ALA A 14 28.11 -44.26 12.20
CA ALA A 14 28.40 -43.14 11.32
C ALA A 14 27.07 -42.44 10.93
N VAL A 15 27.16 -41.15 10.64
CA VAL A 15 26.09 -40.31 10.09
C VAL A 15 25.86 -40.67 8.62
N PRO A 16 24.61 -40.95 8.17
CA PRO A 16 24.21 -40.70 6.79
C PRO A 16 23.79 -39.23 6.67
N ALA A 17 24.47 -38.53 5.77
CA ALA A 17 24.31 -37.11 5.50
C ALA A 17 22.89 -36.77 5.00
N PHE A 18 22.33 -35.71 5.58
CA PHE A 18 21.10 -35.05 5.14
C PHE A 18 21.36 -34.25 3.85
N ALA A 19 20.41 -34.29 2.91
CA ALA A 19 20.40 -33.39 1.76
C ALA A 19 19.76 -32.04 2.19
N ALA A 20 20.41 -30.93 1.81
CA ALA A 20 20.08 -29.56 2.21
C ALA A 20 18.88 -28.97 1.43
N GLU A 21 18.06 -28.17 2.11
CA GLU A 21 16.93 -27.42 1.56
C GLU A 21 17.39 -26.21 0.71
N LYS A 22 16.64 -25.89 -0.36
CA LYS A 22 17.01 -24.90 -1.37
C LYS A 22 16.47 -23.51 -1.03
N VAL A 23 17.36 -22.52 -0.89
CA VAL A 23 17.07 -21.11 -0.62
C VAL A 23 16.98 -20.30 -1.91
N THR A 24 16.03 -19.36 -2.02
CA THR A 24 15.98 -18.40 -3.14
C THR A 24 16.88 -17.20 -2.88
N LEU A 25 17.95 -17.08 -3.67
CA LEU A 25 18.85 -15.93 -3.67
C LEU A 25 18.26 -14.83 -4.55
N SER A 26 18.37 -13.57 -4.13
CA SER A 26 17.74 -12.42 -4.80
C SER A 26 18.67 -11.22 -4.87
N LEU A 27 18.76 -10.63 -6.06
CA LEU A 27 19.43 -9.36 -6.31
C LEU A 27 18.40 -8.36 -6.85
N GLN A 28 18.13 -7.31 -6.08
CA GLN A 28 17.32 -6.18 -6.53
C GLN A 28 18.19 -4.94 -6.70
N MET A 29 18.13 -4.31 -7.86
CA MET A 29 18.95 -3.16 -8.20
C MET A 29 18.24 -2.23 -9.19
N ARG A 30 18.65 -0.95 -9.23
CA ARG A 30 18.11 0.05 -10.16
C ARG A 30 19.21 0.61 -11.04
N ILE A 31 18.93 0.78 -12.33
CA ILE A 31 19.86 1.42 -13.28
C ILE A 31 20.17 2.84 -12.79
N GLY A 32 21.46 3.19 -12.72
CA GLY A 32 21.93 4.49 -12.26
C GLY A 32 22.04 4.66 -10.74
N SER A 33 21.58 3.68 -9.95
CA SER A 33 21.67 3.68 -8.48
C SER A 33 22.98 3.07 -7.98
N THR A 34 23.52 3.59 -6.87
CA THR A 34 24.63 2.97 -6.13
C THR A 34 24.15 2.01 -5.05
N SER A 35 22.85 1.72 -4.96
CA SER A 35 22.31 0.81 -3.96
C SER A 35 21.61 -0.39 -4.59
N ALA A 36 21.80 -1.55 -3.99
CA ALA A 36 21.12 -2.80 -4.31
C ALA A 36 20.73 -3.53 -3.02
N LEU A 37 19.68 -4.36 -3.08
CA LEU A 37 19.39 -5.37 -2.07
C LEU A 37 20.00 -6.69 -2.53
N VAL A 38 20.92 -7.22 -1.72
CA VAL A 38 21.60 -8.51 -1.92
C VAL A 38 21.04 -9.46 -0.86
N ASN A 39 20.22 -10.41 -1.28
CA ASN A 39 19.52 -11.36 -0.40
C ASN A 39 18.78 -10.66 0.77
N GLY A 40 18.13 -9.53 0.48
CA GLY A 40 17.41 -8.71 1.46
C GLY A 40 18.26 -7.68 2.21
N GLU A 41 19.58 -7.75 2.14
CA GLU A 41 20.48 -6.79 2.79
C GLU A 41 20.89 -5.66 1.84
N LYS A 42 20.82 -4.42 2.32
CA LYS A 42 21.18 -3.24 1.51
C LYS A 42 22.69 -3.09 1.38
N GLU A 43 23.18 -3.04 0.15
CA GLU A 43 24.59 -2.82 -0.17
C GLU A 43 24.83 -1.63 -1.11
N THR A 44 26.05 -1.09 -1.04
CA THR A 44 26.55 -0.09 -2.00
C THR A 44 27.25 -0.78 -3.17
N ILE A 45 26.91 -0.40 -4.40
CA ILE A 45 27.42 -0.96 -5.65
C ILE A 45 27.84 0.14 -6.64
N GLU A 46 28.69 -0.19 -7.61
CA GLU A 46 28.94 0.70 -8.76
C GLU A 46 27.68 0.77 -9.63
N LYS A 47 27.35 1.96 -10.14
CA LYS A 47 26.07 2.22 -10.82
C LYS A 47 25.89 1.32 -12.05
N PRO A 48 24.87 0.42 -12.08
CA PRO A 48 24.49 -0.27 -13.30
C PRO A 48 24.09 0.74 -14.37
N PHE A 49 24.42 0.49 -15.64
CA PHE A 49 24.11 1.42 -16.72
C PHE A 49 23.79 0.70 -18.02
N VAL A 50 23.11 1.39 -18.92
CA VAL A 50 22.77 0.86 -20.25
C VAL A 50 23.80 1.36 -21.26
N GLN A 51 24.36 0.44 -22.04
CA GLN A 51 25.22 0.73 -23.18
C GLN A 51 24.76 -0.12 -24.36
N ASN A 52 24.53 0.51 -25.53
CA ASN A 52 24.02 -0.16 -26.73
C ASN A 52 22.78 -1.04 -26.45
N GLY A 53 21.83 -0.54 -25.65
CA GLY A 53 20.61 -1.27 -25.28
C GLY A 53 20.83 -2.45 -24.33
N THR A 54 22.05 -2.64 -23.80
CA THR A 54 22.40 -3.72 -22.86
C THR A 54 22.69 -3.16 -21.48
N THR A 55 22.07 -3.74 -20.45
CA THR A 55 22.38 -3.41 -19.05
C THR A 55 23.70 -4.05 -18.62
N LEU A 56 24.63 -3.21 -18.19
CA LEU A 56 25.90 -3.60 -17.57
C LEU A 56 25.79 -3.46 -16.05
N VAL A 57 26.18 -4.53 -15.34
CA VAL A 57 26.06 -4.67 -13.89
C VAL A 57 27.44 -5.00 -13.30
N PRO A 58 27.78 -4.53 -12.08
CA PRO A 58 29.04 -4.90 -11.44
C PRO A 58 29.14 -6.40 -11.23
N LEU A 59 30.23 -7.02 -11.69
CA LEU A 59 30.42 -8.48 -11.58
C LEU A 59 30.39 -8.95 -10.12
N GLY A 60 30.97 -8.18 -9.19
CA GLY A 60 31.09 -8.55 -7.79
C GLY A 60 29.76 -8.73 -7.06
N VAL A 61 28.67 -8.14 -7.57
CA VAL A 61 27.35 -8.25 -6.97
C VAL A 61 26.79 -9.66 -7.16
N PHE A 62 27.00 -10.29 -8.32
CA PHE A 62 26.60 -11.69 -8.55
C PHE A 62 27.34 -12.65 -7.63
N GLN A 63 28.58 -12.35 -7.26
CA GLN A 63 29.38 -13.17 -6.34
C GLN A 63 28.80 -13.16 -4.94
N ARG A 64 28.39 -11.99 -4.45
CA ARG A 64 27.82 -11.84 -3.12
C ARG A 64 26.39 -12.36 -3.05
N THR A 65 25.57 -12.09 -4.07
CA THR A 65 24.18 -12.59 -4.10
C THR A 65 24.12 -14.10 -4.29
N PHE A 66 24.81 -14.61 -5.32
CA PHE A 66 24.59 -15.97 -5.82
C PHE A 66 25.75 -16.93 -5.52
N GLY A 67 26.81 -16.47 -4.84
CA GLY A 67 27.95 -17.32 -4.49
C GLY A 67 28.84 -17.69 -5.67
N THR A 68 28.77 -16.95 -6.78
CA THR A 68 29.57 -17.24 -7.98
C THR A 68 31.06 -16.98 -7.73
N SER A 69 31.93 -17.85 -8.25
CA SER A 69 33.38 -17.63 -8.21
C SER A 69 33.85 -16.96 -9.50
N SER A 70 34.81 -16.03 -9.38
CA SER A 70 35.43 -15.38 -10.53
C SER A 70 36.92 -15.69 -10.58
N ARG A 71 37.44 -15.96 -11.77
CA ARG A 71 38.87 -16.14 -12.03
C ARG A 71 39.28 -15.36 -13.26
N LEU A 72 40.39 -14.63 -13.15
CA LEU A 72 41.10 -14.09 -14.32
C LEU A 72 41.96 -15.20 -14.94
N GLU A 73 41.74 -15.47 -16.22
CA GLU A 73 42.49 -16.42 -17.05
C GLU A 73 43.35 -15.62 -18.03
N GLY A 74 44.68 -15.70 -17.90
CA GLY A 74 45.59 -14.84 -18.68
C GLY A 74 45.45 -13.37 -18.30
N GLU A 75 45.54 -12.47 -19.29
CA GLU A 75 45.59 -11.02 -19.04
C GLU A 75 44.21 -10.33 -19.01
N ASN A 76 43.21 -10.85 -19.74
CA ASN A 76 41.94 -10.15 -19.92
C ASN A 76 40.69 -11.04 -20.03
N LEU A 77 40.81 -12.35 -19.82
CA LEU A 77 39.66 -13.25 -19.81
C LEU A 77 39.16 -13.44 -18.39
N VAL A 78 37.91 -13.08 -18.12
CA VAL A 78 37.28 -13.28 -16.81
C VAL A 78 36.27 -14.40 -16.93
N ARG A 79 36.53 -15.51 -16.23
CA ARG A 79 35.59 -16.61 -16.07
C ARG A 79 34.81 -16.44 -14.78
N LEU A 80 33.49 -16.48 -14.89
CA LEU A 80 32.56 -16.58 -13.77
C LEU A 80 31.95 -17.99 -13.76
N SER A 81 31.90 -18.64 -12.59
CA SER A 81 31.43 -20.02 -12.45
C SER A 81 30.42 -20.16 -11.33
N TYR A 82 29.41 -21.00 -11.55
CA TYR A 82 28.39 -21.41 -10.58
C TYR A 82 28.11 -22.91 -10.74
N GLY A 83 28.51 -23.72 -9.77
CA GLY A 83 28.51 -25.18 -9.91
C GLY A 83 29.29 -25.64 -11.15
N SER A 84 28.65 -26.41 -12.03
CA SER A 84 29.21 -26.86 -13.32
C SER A 84 29.03 -25.86 -14.48
N ARG A 85 28.30 -24.76 -14.26
CA ARG A 85 27.99 -23.74 -15.26
C ARG A 85 29.05 -22.64 -15.23
N SER A 86 29.34 -22.05 -16.39
CA SER A 86 30.29 -20.94 -16.46
C SER A 86 30.03 -19.99 -17.62
N VAL A 87 30.43 -18.74 -17.44
CA VAL A 87 30.50 -17.73 -18.49
C VAL A 87 31.89 -17.13 -18.53
N THR A 88 32.49 -17.04 -19.71
CA THR A 88 33.80 -16.42 -19.91
C THR A 88 33.67 -15.19 -20.79
N PHE A 89 34.22 -14.09 -20.30
CA PHE A 89 34.23 -12.79 -20.95
C PHE A 89 35.65 -12.38 -21.29
N ALA A 90 35.87 -11.73 -22.43
CA ALA A 90 37.09 -10.96 -22.67
C ALA A 90 36.79 -9.48 -22.37
N ILE A 91 37.58 -8.83 -21.51
CA ILE A 91 37.42 -7.40 -21.23
C ILE A 91 37.63 -6.62 -22.53
N GLY A 92 36.65 -5.79 -22.91
CA GLY A 92 36.61 -5.09 -24.20
C GLY A 92 36.19 -5.95 -25.41
N GLY A 93 35.98 -7.25 -25.24
CA GLY A 93 35.55 -8.16 -26.30
C GLY A 93 34.03 -8.19 -26.53
N LYS A 94 33.60 -8.39 -27.78
CA LYS A 94 32.17 -8.48 -28.17
C LYS A 94 31.62 -9.91 -28.26
N SER A 95 32.26 -10.85 -27.56
CA SER A 95 31.76 -12.23 -27.47
C SER A 95 31.99 -12.78 -26.08
N ALA A 96 31.08 -13.65 -25.62
CA ALA A 96 31.24 -14.46 -24.43
C ALA A 96 31.12 -15.94 -24.77
N THR A 97 31.59 -16.80 -23.87
CA THR A 97 31.33 -18.24 -23.93
C THR A 97 30.47 -18.61 -22.74
N VAL A 98 29.20 -18.96 -22.95
CA VAL A 98 28.23 -19.36 -21.91
C VAL A 98 28.04 -20.87 -21.99
N ASN A 99 28.37 -21.59 -20.92
CA ASN A 99 28.26 -23.06 -20.83
C ASN A 99 28.87 -23.78 -22.04
N GLY A 100 30.06 -23.32 -22.47
CA GLY A 100 30.80 -23.87 -23.61
C GLY A 100 30.35 -23.38 -25.00
N LYS A 101 29.26 -22.62 -25.11
CA LYS A 101 28.75 -22.06 -26.38
C LYS A 101 29.14 -20.60 -26.55
N LYS A 102 29.69 -20.25 -27.71
CA LYS A 102 30.07 -18.86 -28.02
C LYS A 102 28.83 -18.04 -28.40
N VAL A 103 28.66 -16.89 -27.75
CA VAL A 103 27.56 -15.94 -27.97
C VAL A 103 28.11 -14.55 -28.29
N ALA A 104 27.42 -13.80 -29.16
CA ALA A 104 27.76 -12.42 -29.47
C ALA A 104 27.23 -11.48 -28.38
N LEU A 105 27.98 -10.42 -28.05
CA LEU A 105 27.59 -9.41 -27.08
C LEU A 105 27.29 -8.08 -27.77
N ALA A 106 26.14 -7.48 -27.44
CA ALA A 106 25.77 -6.14 -27.90
C ALA A 106 26.58 -5.02 -27.20
N ALA A 107 27.05 -5.29 -25.97
CA ALA A 107 28.01 -4.45 -25.26
C ALA A 107 29.15 -5.30 -24.69
N ALA A 108 30.38 -4.82 -24.81
CA ALA A 108 31.54 -5.49 -24.25
C ALA A 108 31.62 -5.25 -22.72
N PRO A 109 32.18 -6.19 -21.94
CA PRO A 109 32.56 -5.94 -20.55
C PRO A 109 33.58 -4.80 -20.46
N VAL A 110 33.44 -3.91 -19.47
CA VAL A 110 34.30 -2.73 -19.31
C VAL A 110 34.69 -2.50 -17.86
N MET A 111 35.89 -1.96 -17.65
CA MET A 111 36.30 -1.43 -16.34
C MET A 111 35.75 -0.02 -16.18
N LYS A 112 35.03 0.23 -15.08
CA LYS A 112 34.53 1.55 -14.70
C LYS A 112 34.84 1.78 -13.24
N ASN A 113 35.59 2.84 -12.93
CA ASN A 113 36.01 3.18 -11.56
C ASN A 113 36.66 1.99 -10.80
N GLY A 114 37.49 1.20 -11.49
CA GLY A 114 38.12 0.01 -10.88
C GLY A 114 37.20 -1.20 -10.71
N THR A 115 35.92 -1.09 -11.10
CA THR A 115 34.93 -2.18 -11.06
C THR A 115 34.69 -2.74 -12.45
N LEU A 116 34.72 -4.07 -12.58
CA LEU A 116 34.37 -4.73 -13.84
C LEU A 116 32.85 -4.80 -14.02
N MET A 117 32.36 -4.17 -15.08
CA MET A 117 30.96 -4.11 -15.46
C MET A 117 30.72 -5.11 -16.58
N VAL A 118 29.80 -6.05 -16.37
CA VAL A 118 29.51 -7.14 -17.31
C VAL A 118 28.07 -7.07 -17.83
N PRO A 119 27.81 -7.49 -19.08
CA PRO A 119 26.44 -7.64 -19.58
C PRO A 119 25.64 -8.59 -18.69
N MET A 120 24.49 -8.14 -18.20
CA MET A 120 23.70 -8.91 -17.23
C MET A 120 23.18 -10.23 -17.79
N ARG A 121 22.64 -10.21 -19.03
CA ARG A 121 21.94 -11.36 -19.61
C ARG A 121 22.80 -12.64 -19.71
N PRO A 122 24.02 -12.62 -20.26
CA PRO A 122 24.85 -13.83 -20.28
C PRO A 122 25.17 -14.39 -18.89
N VAL A 123 25.18 -13.56 -17.84
CA VAL A 123 25.39 -14.00 -16.46
C VAL A 123 24.13 -14.64 -15.91
N THR A 124 22.96 -14.02 -16.08
CA THR A 124 21.68 -14.58 -15.61
C THR A 124 21.31 -15.86 -16.36
N ASP A 125 21.59 -15.93 -17.67
CA ASP A 125 21.40 -17.14 -18.48
C ASP A 125 22.32 -18.29 -18.03
N MET A 126 23.57 -17.96 -17.66
CA MET A 126 24.51 -18.94 -17.09
C MET A 126 24.01 -19.50 -15.77
N LEU A 127 23.47 -18.63 -14.91
CA LEU A 127 22.88 -19.01 -13.61
C LEU A 127 21.59 -19.81 -13.78
N GLY A 128 20.82 -19.56 -14.84
CA GLY A 128 19.43 -20.00 -14.93
C GLY A 128 18.52 -19.19 -14.00
N ALA A 129 18.89 -17.93 -13.75
CA ALA A 129 18.17 -17.03 -12.86
C ALA A 129 16.98 -16.39 -13.59
N GLU A 130 15.87 -16.19 -12.87
CA GLU A 130 14.73 -15.45 -13.37
C GLU A 130 15.00 -13.94 -13.26
N VAL A 131 14.56 -13.16 -14.25
CA VAL A 131 14.76 -11.71 -14.27
C VAL A 131 13.42 -11.00 -14.48
N LYS A 132 13.03 -10.16 -13.53
CA LYS A 132 11.84 -9.32 -13.62
C LYS A 132 12.24 -7.85 -13.72
N PHE A 133 11.56 -7.13 -14.61
CA PHE A 133 11.70 -5.70 -14.79
C PHE A 133 10.41 -5.01 -14.35
N ALA A 134 10.49 -4.10 -13.38
CA ALA A 134 9.34 -3.33 -12.91
C ALA A 134 9.78 -1.89 -12.56
N SER A 135 9.21 -0.89 -13.22
CA SER A 135 9.38 0.54 -12.88
C SER A 135 10.83 1.01 -12.70
N GLY A 136 11.75 0.51 -13.53
CA GLY A 136 13.19 0.83 -13.48
C GLY A 136 14.01 0.00 -12.49
N SER A 137 13.36 -0.82 -11.66
CA SER A 137 13.96 -1.86 -10.82
C SER A 137 14.17 -3.15 -11.62
N ILE A 138 15.31 -3.79 -11.38
CA ILE A 138 15.68 -5.11 -11.92
C ILE A 138 15.77 -6.05 -10.71
N VAL A 139 14.99 -7.12 -10.75
CA VAL A 139 15.03 -8.19 -9.75
C VAL A 139 15.53 -9.46 -10.43
N VAL A 140 16.57 -10.07 -9.88
CA VAL A 140 17.17 -11.32 -10.35
C VAL A 140 17.06 -12.36 -9.23
N THR A 141 16.44 -13.51 -9.49
CA THR A 141 16.24 -14.57 -8.48
C THR A 141 16.80 -15.92 -8.93
N LEU A 142 17.34 -16.70 -8.00
CA LEU A 142 17.93 -18.02 -8.25
C LEU A 142 17.67 -18.96 -7.06
N LYS A 143 17.03 -20.12 -7.29
CA LYS A 143 16.92 -21.19 -6.30
C LYS A 143 18.29 -21.88 -6.08
N SER A 144 18.72 -22.04 -4.84
CA SER A 144 20.07 -22.50 -4.45
C SER A 144 20.07 -23.42 -3.23
N ASP A 145 20.61 -24.63 -3.39
CA ASP A 145 20.72 -25.67 -2.36
C ASP A 145 21.79 -25.38 -1.29
N ASN A 146 22.58 -24.31 -1.47
CA ASN A 146 23.77 -24.00 -0.64
C ASN A 146 23.54 -22.88 0.38
N GLY A 147 22.29 -22.41 0.54
CA GLY A 147 21.98 -21.27 1.43
C GLY A 147 22.51 -19.92 0.94
N ILE A 148 22.42 -18.90 1.80
CA ILE A 148 22.90 -17.54 1.50
C ILE A 148 24.43 -17.49 1.59
N PRO A 149 25.15 -17.09 0.52
CA PRO A 149 26.61 -17.00 0.51
C PRO A 149 27.13 -16.09 1.64
N GLY A 150 28.05 -16.60 2.46
CA GLY A 150 28.70 -15.83 3.53
C GLY A 150 27.98 -15.80 4.88
N ARG A 151 26.80 -16.43 5.00
CA ARG A 151 26.11 -16.64 6.28
C ARG A 151 26.41 -18.05 6.79
N THR A 152 27.21 -18.17 7.85
CA THR A 152 27.39 -19.44 8.55
C THR A 152 26.10 -19.73 9.33
N PRO A 153 25.49 -20.93 9.22
CA PRO A 153 24.40 -21.31 10.11
C PRO A 153 24.93 -21.31 11.55
N THR A 154 24.52 -20.35 12.36
CA THR A 154 24.83 -20.35 13.79
C THR A 154 24.09 -21.50 14.44
N GLU A 155 24.85 -22.43 15.01
CA GLU A 155 24.40 -23.43 15.98
C GLU A 155 23.73 -22.72 17.16
N GLU A 156 22.41 -22.47 17.08
CA GLU A 156 21.52 -22.40 18.25
C GLU A 156 20.02 -22.39 17.97
N GLU A 157 19.52 -22.56 16.75
CA GLU A 157 18.07 -22.72 16.54
C GLU A 157 17.67 -24.15 16.22
N LYS A 158 17.56 -24.93 17.31
CA LYS A 158 16.59 -26.03 17.35
C LYS A 158 15.20 -25.46 17.07
N THR A 159 14.69 -25.77 15.89
CA THR A 159 13.32 -26.21 15.60
C THR A 159 12.23 -25.49 16.39
N THR A 160 11.58 -24.53 15.77
CA THR A 160 10.12 -24.48 15.90
C THR A 160 9.62 -25.74 15.19
N GLY A 161 8.94 -26.66 15.90
CA GLY A 161 8.30 -27.80 15.23
C GLY A 161 7.08 -27.37 14.40
N ARG A 162 6.72 -26.08 14.46
CA ARG A 162 5.49 -25.50 13.97
C ARG A 162 5.73 -24.12 13.36
N VAL A 163 4.87 -23.76 12.43
CA VAL A 163 4.76 -22.43 11.82
C VAL A 163 3.32 -21.94 11.98
N GLY A 164 3.10 -20.62 12.04
CA GLY A 164 1.78 -20.06 12.23
C GLY A 164 1.76 -18.54 12.13
N SER A 165 0.56 -17.95 12.14
CA SER A 165 0.39 -16.49 12.21
C SER A 165 -0.11 -16.12 13.59
N SER A 166 0.66 -15.32 14.33
CA SER A 166 0.21 -14.77 15.62
C SER A 166 -0.93 -13.77 15.47
N TYR A 167 -1.10 -13.19 14.27
CA TYR A 167 -2.16 -12.23 13.98
C TYR A 167 -3.46 -12.91 13.56
N ALA A 168 -3.37 -13.89 12.65
CA ALA A 168 -4.53 -14.67 12.21
C ALA A 168 -4.86 -15.84 13.15
N ASP A 169 -4.11 -16.00 14.24
CA ASP A 169 -4.27 -16.98 15.32
C ASP A 169 -4.37 -18.44 14.87
N TRP A 170 -3.35 -18.92 14.17
CA TRP A 170 -3.27 -20.33 13.78
C TRP A 170 -1.85 -20.86 13.82
N SER A 171 -1.71 -22.19 13.88
CA SER A 171 -0.43 -22.88 13.72
C SER A 171 -0.58 -24.26 13.09
N ILE A 172 0.48 -24.77 12.49
CA ILE A 172 0.58 -26.13 11.92
C ILE A 172 2.01 -26.64 12.09
N ASP A 173 2.22 -27.96 12.09
CA ASP A 173 3.57 -28.52 12.06
C ASP A 173 4.30 -28.07 10.79
N TYR A 174 5.59 -27.77 10.92
CA TYR A 174 6.39 -27.23 9.81
C TYR A 174 7.25 -28.34 9.21
N PRO A 175 6.91 -28.87 8.02
CA PRO A 175 7.70 -29.93 7.41
C PRO A 175 9.13 -29.45 7.14
N ALA A 176 10.12 -30.30 7.43
CA ALA A 176 11.50 -29.99 7.06
C ALA A 176 11.61 -29.85 5.53
N GLY A 177 12.26 -28.81 5.02
CA GLY A 177 12.29 -28.59 3.57
C GLY A 177 11.20 -27.66 3.04
N ALA A 178 10.25 -27.25 3.89
CA ALA A 178 9.15 -26.37 3.51
C ALA A 178 9.49 -24.90 3.78
N THR A 179 8.98 -24.03 2.91
CA THR A 179 8.96 -22.58 3.11
C THR A 179 7.54 -22.14 3.46
N ALA A 180 7.38 -21.08 4.25
CA ALA A 180 6.11 -20.46 4.58
C ALA A 180 6.19 -18.93 4.39
N GLU A 181 5.27 -18.35 3.63
CA GLU A 181 5.23 -16.90 3.41
C GLU A 181 3.79 -16.35 3.37
N SER A 182 3.58 -15.17 3.95
CA SER A 182 2.32 -14.42 3.80
C SER A 182 2.18 -13.93 2.36
N ASN A 183 1.10 -14.31 1.67
CA ASN A 183 0.89 -14.01 0.26
C ASN A 183 0.10 -12.71 0.07
N GLY A 184 0.74 -11.56 0.35
CA GLY A 184 0.17 -10.23 0.14
C GLY A 184 -0.93 -9.80 1.14
N SER A 185 -1.28 -10.66 2.09
CA SER A 185 -2.21 -10.40 3.19
C SER A 185 -1.77 -11.17 4.44
N GLU A 186 -1.97 -10.59 5.63
CA GLU A 186 -1.73 -11.26 6.92
C GLU A 186 -2.70 -12.42 7.20
N PHE A 187 -3.74 -12.54 6.37
CA PHE A 187 -4.77 -13.58 6.44
C PHE A 187 -4.57 -14.72 5.44
N SER A 188 -3.51 -14.68 4.63
CA SER A 188 -3.18 -15.77 3.70
C SER A 188 -1.72 -16.13 3.77
N THR A 189 -1.44 -17.41 4.03
CA THR A 189 -0.09 -17.97 4.04
C THR A 189 -0.01 -19.11 3.05
N ILE A 190 1.06 -19.14 2.25
CA ILE A 190 1.38 -20.25 1.38
C ILE A 190 2.59 -20.98 1.95
N MET A 191 2.48 -22.31 1.99
CA MET A 191 3.53 -23.22 2.37
C MET A 191 3.77 -24.25 1.28
N GLY A 192 5.00 -24.74 1.16
CA GLY A 192 5.34 -25.78 0.19
C GLY A 192 6.82 -26.09 0.21
N ASP A 193 7.20 -27.19 -0.44
CA ASP A 193 8.61 -27.50 -0.61
C ASP A 193 9.26 -26.69 -1.74
N ALA A 194 10.59 -26.67 -1.74
CA ALA A 194 11.36 -25.94 -2.75
C ALA A 194 11.17 -26.47 -4.19
N ASP A 195 10.75 -27.74 -4.32
CA ASP A 195 10.56 -28.44 -5.60
C ASP A 195 9.15 -28.24 -6.18
N GLY A 196 8.21 -27.67 -5.41
CA GLY A 196 6.82 -27.45 -5.81
C GLY A 196 5.98 -28.73 -5.87
N THR A 197 6.39 -29.78 -5.18
CA THR A 197 5.70 -31.08 -5.16
C THR A 197 4.30 -30.93 -4.58
N TYR A 198 4.20 -30.15 -3.51
CA TYR A 198 2.94 -29.80 -2.88
C TYR A 198 2.89 -28.30 -2.54
N VAL A 199 1.69 -27.79 -2.47
CA VAL A 199 1.38 -26.45 -1.96
C VAL A 199 0.28 -26.58 -0.92
N LEU A 200 0.48 -26.01 0.25
CA LEU A 200 -0.53 -25.83 1.28
C LEU A 200 -0.80 -24.34 1.44
N GLN A 201 -2.01 -23.91 1.10
CA GLN A 201 -2.48 -22.56 1.40
C GLN A 201 -3.34 -22.57 2.67
N VAL A 202 -3.05 -21.67 3.59
CA VAL A 202 -3.90 -21.36 4.74
C VAL A 202 -4.55 -20.00 4.49
N GLN A 203 -5.88 -19.96 4.51
CA GLN A 203 -6.69 -18.75 4.39
C GLN A 203 -7.54 -18.58 5.64
N VAL A 204 -7.63 -17.35 6.15
CA VAL A 204 -8.41 -17.00 7.33
C VAL A 204 -9.31 -15.82 7.02
N TRP A 205 -10.56 -15.83 7.47
CA TRP A 205 -11.45 -14.68 7.42
C TRP A 205 -12.42 -14.68 8.60
N ASP A 206 -12.90 -13.48 8.95
CA ASP A 206 -13.94 -13.33 9.97
C ASP A 206 -15.33 -13.60 9.35
N GLU A 207 -16.14 -14.44 10.00
CA GLU A 207 -17.49 -14.79 9.54
C GLU A 207 -18.57 -14.40 10.56
N GLY A 208 -18.17 -13.99 11.78
CA GLY A 208 -19.03 -13.41 12.82
C GLY A 208 -19.89 -14.41 13.58
N ALA A 209 -20.12 -15.61 13.03
CA ALA A 209 -20.74 -16.75 13.72
C ALA A 209 -20.20 -18.08 13.16
N ASP A 210 -20.16 -19.12 14.00
CA ASP A 210 -19.67 -20.44 13.60
C ASP A 210 -20.71 -21.18 12.75
N ALA A 211 -20.27 -21.80 11.65
CA ALA A 211 -21.08 -22.64 10.78
C ALA A 211 -21.08 -24.10 11.26
N SER A 212 -22.17 -24.86 10.98
CA SER A 212 -22.19 -26.29 11.28
C SER A 212 -21.32 -27.06 10.30
N ALA A 213 -20.71 -28.18 10.70
CA ALA A 213 -19.82 -28.93 9.80
C ALA A 213 -20.49 -29.42 8.50
N ALA A 214 -21.81 -29.57 8.49
CA ALA A 214 -22.57 -29.84 7.27
C ALA A 214 -22.65 -28.62 6.34
N ASP A 215 -22.85 -27.43 6.90
CA ASP A 215 -22.82 -26.18 6.14
C ASP A 215 -21.42 -25.93 5.57
N ILE A 216 -20.37 -26.20 6.35
CA ILE A 216 -18.97 -26.12 5.89
C ILE A 216 -18.75 -27.02 4.67
N GLN A 217 -19.21 -28.28 4.73
CA GLN A 217 -19.05 -29.22 3.63
C GLN A 217 -19.76 -28.71 2.38
N GLU A 218 -21.02 -28.28 2.49
CA GLU A 218 -21.81 -27.72 1.39
C GLU A 218 -21.11 -26.51 0.76
N GLN A 219 -20.56 -25.59 1.57
CA GLN A 219 -19.80 -24.44 1.08
C GLN A 219 -18.56 -24.87 0.26
N LEU A 220 -17.77 -25.81 0.76
CA LEU A 220 -16.58 -26.31 0.07
C LEU A 220 -16.94 -27.00 -1.26
N GLU A 221 -18.05 -27.75 -1.29
CA GLU A 221 -18.54 -28.39 -2.52
C GLU A 221 -19.04 -27.36 -3.55
N GLN A 222 -19.73 -26.31 -3.11
CA GLN A 222 -20.14 -25.20 -3.98
C GLN A 222 -18.95 -24.39 -4.51
N GLU A 223 -17.91 -24.17 -3.70
CA GLU A 223 -16.66 -23.54 -4.13
C GLU A 223 -15.96 -24.37 -5.21
N ALA A 224 -15.90 -25.69 -5.02
CA ALA A 224 -15.35 -26.63 -6.01
C ALA A 224 -16.13 -26.59 -7.32
N GLU A 225 -17.47 -26.61 -7.26
CA GLU A 225 -18.33 -26.50 -8.45
C GLU A 225 -18.11 -25.16 -9.18
N ALA A 226 -18.03 -24.05 -8.45
CA ALA A 226 -17.78 -22.73 -9.00
C ALA A 226 -16.38 -22.61 -9.65
N ALA A 227 -15.38 -23.32 -9.10
CA ALA A 227 -14.04 -23.43 -9.67
C ALA A 227 -13.96 -24.38 -10.88
N GLY A 228 -15.02 -25.13 -11.17
CA GLY A 228 -15.06 -26.13 -12.24
C GLY A 228 -14.31 -27.42 -11.90
N GLU A 229 -14.10 -27.69 -10.62
CA GLU A 229 -13.41 -28.88 -10.12
C GLU A 229 -14.39 -30.04 -9.88
N THR A 230 -13.89 -31.27 -9.99
CA THR A 230 -14.71 -32.47 -9.70
C THR A 230 -14.47 -32.91 -8.26
N VAL A 231 -15.52 -32.92 -7.43
CA VAL A 231 -15.47 -33.53 -6.10
C VAL A 231 -15.31 -35.04 -6.22
N VAL A 232 -14.25 -35.59 -5.63
CA VAL A 232 -13.91 -37.03 -5.68
C VAL A 232 -14.07 -37.74 -4.35
N ASP A 233 -14.02 -37.00 -3.23
CA ASP A 233 -14.29 -37.52 -1.88
C ASP A 233 -14.71 -36.38 -0.94
N SER A 234 -15.53 -36.66 0.07
CA SER A 234 -16.03 -35.65 1.02
C SER A 234 -16.38 -36.29 2.36
N GLU A 235 -15.99 -35.67 3.47
CA GLU A 235 -16.20 -36.21 4.81
C GLU A 235 -16.38 -35.12 5.88
N ILE A 236 -17.35 -35.31 6.77
CA ILE A 236 -17.46 -34.53 8.01
C ILE A 236 -16.70 -35.25 9.12
N VAL A 237 -15.68 -34.59 9.66
CA VAL A 237 -14.87 -35.13 10.76
C VAL A 237 -15.31 -34.46 12.06
N SER A 238 -16.19 -35.15 12.79
CA SER A 238 -16.83 -34.63 14.02
C SER A 238 -16.53 -35.45 15.28
N SER A 239 -16.04 -36.68 15.15
CA SER A 239 -15.73 -37.56 16.28
C SER A 239 -14.22 -37.67 16.49
N GLN A 240 -13.74 -37.45 17.72
CA GLN A 240 -12.35 -37.68 18.18
C GLN A 240 -11.30 -36.59 17.85
N VAL A 241 -11.71 -35.42 17.37
CA VAL A 241 -10.81 -34.26 17.15
C VAL A 241 -11.28 -33.05 17.95
N ALA A 242 -10.34 -32.18 18.35
CA ALA A 242 -10.62 -31.03 19.22
C ALA A 242 -11.49 -29.95 18.55
N SER A 243 -11.34 -29.74 17.24
CA SER A 243 -12.16 -28.83 16.43
C SER A 243 -12.76 -29.64 15.25
N PRO A 244 -14.09 -29.80 15.18
CA PRO A 244 -14.75 -30.42 14.04
C PRO A 244 -14.47 -29.68 12.73
N TYR A 245 -14.37 -30.40 11.62
CA TYR A 245 -14.11 -29.81 10.30
C TYR A 245 -14.78 -30.62 9.18
N ALA A 246 -14.95 -29.99 8.03
CA ALA A 246 -15.27 -30.69 6.78
C ALA A 246 -14.02 -30.86 5.93
N ARG A 247 -13.88 -32.04 5.30
CA ARG A 247 -12.87 -32.34 4.28
C ARG A 247 -13.56 -32.52 2.94
N VAL A 248 -13.04 -31.90 1.90
CA VAL A 248 -13.41 -32.16 0.51
C VAL A 248 -12.13 -32.42 -0.29
N ILE A 249 -12.12 -33.46 -1.12
CA ILE A 249 -11.05 -33.71 -2.08
C ILE A 249 -11.61 -33.49 -3.49
N THR A 250 -10.89 -32.70 -4.28
CA THR A 250 -11.27 -32.33 -5.64
C THR A 250 -10.18 -32.70 -6.65
N LEU A 251 -10.57 -32.78 -7.91
CA LEU A 251 -9.69 -32.90 -9.07
C LEU A 251 -9.92 -31.69 -9.98
N ASP A 252 -8.88 -30.89 -10.21
CA ASP A 252 -8.95 -29.72 -11.07
C ASP A 252 -8.78 -30.05 -12.57
N SER A 253 -8.94 -29.04 -13.43
CA SER A 253 -8.82 -29.21 -14.88
C SER A 253 -7.41 -29.56 -15.37
N ASP A 254 -6.38 -29.29 -14.58
CA ASP A 254 -4.98 -29.59 -14.88
C ASP A 254 -4.59 -30.99 -14.38
N GLY A 255 -5.50 -31.68 -13.70
CA GLY A 255 -5.32 -33.04 -13.20
C GLY A 255 -4.66 -33.12 -11.83
N VAL A 256 -4.63 -32.01 -11.07
CA VAL A 256 -4.09 -31.97 -9.72
C VAL A 256 -5.18 -32.33 -8.71
N TYR A 257 -4.85 -33.17 -7.75
CA TYR A 257 -5.72 -33.48 -6.62
C TYR A 257 -5.50 -32.48 -5.49
N TRP A 258 -6.60 -31.92 -4.99
CA TRP A 258 -6.61 -30.96 -3.89
C TRP A 258 -7.39 -31.52 -2.70
N GLN A 259 -6.86 -31.38 -1.49
CA GLN A 259 -7.56 -31.66 -0.25
C GLN A 259 -7.80 -30.34 0.50
N SER A 260 -9.07 -29.98 0.61
CA SER A 260 -9.55 -28.83 1.34
C SER A 260 -10.04 -29.26 2.72
N ARG A 261 -9.65 -28.54 3.77
CA ARG A 261 -10.21 -28.68 5.12
C ARG A 261 -10.61 -27.32 5.66
N ARG A 262 -11.82 -27.20 6.22
CA ARG A 262 -12.29 -25.94 6.82
C ARG A 262 -12.76 -26.12 8.25
N TYR A 263 -12.29 -25.22 9.11
CA TYR A 263 -12.55 -25.16 10.55
C TYR A 263 -13.26 -23.83 10.87
N TYR A 264 -14.17 -23.85 11.84
CA TYR A 264 -14.72 -22.64 12.44
C TYR A 264 -14.39 -22.62 13.93
N GLU A 265 -13.83 -21.52 14.40
CA GLU A 265 -13.50 -21.31 15.81
C GLU A 265 -13.59 -19.82 16.12
N ASP A 266 -14.32 -19.46 17.18
CA ASP A 266 -14.48 -18.08 17.68
C ASP A 266 -14.91 -17.05 16.60
N GLY A 267 -15.83 -17.43 15.71
CA GLY A 267 -16.36 -16.56 14.65
C GLY A 267 -15.41 -16.34 13.48
N ARG A 268 -14.34 -17.15 13.37
CA ARG A 268 -13.40 -17.17 12.25
C ARG A 268 -13.47 -18.49 11.51
N ALA A 269 -13.33 -18.41 10.19
CA ALA A 269 -13.11 -19.55 9.33
C ALA A 269 -11.62 -19.71 9.00
N TYR A 270 -11.12 -20.94 9.09
CA TYR A 270 -9.77 -21.32 8.71
C TYR A 270 -9.85 -22.38 7.63
N SER A 271 -9.34 -22.07 6.44
CA SER A 271 -9.34 -22.99 5.30
C SER A 271 -7.93 -23.38 4.90
N LEU A 272 -7.71 -24.68 4.81
CA LEU A 272 -6.48 -25.29 4.36
C LEU A 272 -6.74 -25.90 2.99
N TYR A 273 -5.96 -25.50 1.98
CA TYR A 273 -6.01 -26.04 0.63
C TYR A 273 -4.67 -26.68 0.31
N LEU A 274 -4.61 -28.01 0.30
CA LEU A 274 -3.39 -28.77 -0.04
C LEU A 274 -3.50 -29.37 -1.43
N GLY A 275 -2.67 -28.91 -2.36
CA GLY A 275 -2.52 -29.49 -3.69
C GLY A 275 -1.25 -30.32 -3.79
N ASP A 276 -1.32 -31.51 -4.39
CA ASP A 276 -0.17 -32.35 -4.68
C ASP A 276 -0.16 -32.72 -6.17
N SER A 277 0.78 -32.13 -6.90
CA SER A 277 0.91 -32.30 -8.35
C SER A 277 1.48 -33.68 -8.74
N THR A 278 1.93 -34.47 -7.77
CA THR A 278 2.50 -35.81 -7.97
C THR A 278 1.54 -36.94 -7.63
N ALA A 279 0.38 -36.62 -7.03
CA ALA A 279 -0.64 -37.61 -6.70
C ALA A 279 -1.21 -38.25 -7.98
N ALA A 280 -1.21 -39.58 -8.05
CA ALA A 280 -1.80 -40.33 -9.16
C ALA A 280 -3.29 -40.61 -8.93
N GLY A 281 -3.76 -40.49 -7.68
CA GLY A 281 -5.16 -40.61 -7.29
C GLY A 281 -5.43 -39.95 -5.94
N TYR A 282 -6.71 -39.71 -5.64
CA TYR A 282 -7.15 -39.03 -4.41
C TYR A 282 -6.63 -39.70 -3.11
N ALA A 283 -6.46 -41.02 -3.11
CA ALA A 283 -5.96 -41.77 -1.96
C ALA A 283 -4.48 -41.46 -1.63
N ASP A 284 -3.70 -40.95 -2.59
CA ASP A 284 -2.29 -40.59 -2.37
C ASP A 284 -2.15 -39.37 -1.44
N LEU A 285 -3.21 -38.56 -1.30
CA LEU A 285 -3.23 -37.40 -0.39
C LEU A 285 -3.23 -37.81 1.09
N ALA A 286 -3.57 -39.06 1.42
CA ALA A 286 -3.53 -39.55 2.80
C ALA A 286 -2.14 -39.45 3.45
N LYS A 287 -1.06 -39.39 2.65
CA LYS A 287 0.30 -39.16 3.17
C LYS A 287 0.47 -37.78 3.86
N TRP A 288 -0.43 -36.83 3.60
CA TRP A 288 -0.45 -35.50 4.19
C TRP A 288 -1.34 -35.39 5.42
N ASP A 289 -2.03 -36.47 5.81
CA ASP A 289 -2.98 -36.41 6.93
C ASP A 289 -2.30 -36.02 8.24
N ASP A 290 -1.08 -36.47 8.52
CA ASP A 290 -0.34 -36.07 9.73
C ASP A 290 -0.09 -34.55 9.77
N LEU A 291 0.32 -33.97 8.65
CA LEU A 291 0.51 -32.52 8.51
C LEU A 291 -0.81 -31.77 8.71
N LEU A 292 -1.86 -32.16 8.00
CA LEU A 292 -3.16 -31.47 8.08
C LEU A 292 -3.84 -31.67 9.45
N ASN A 293 -3.64 -32.82 10.10
CA ASN A 293 -4.14 -33.10 11.46
C ASN A 293 -3.38 -32.31 12.53
N SER A 294 -2.19 -31.80 12.22
CA SER A 294 -1.42 -30.95 13.13
C SER A 294 -1.95 -29.52 13.20
N PHE A 295 -2.86 -29.10 12.30
CA PHE A 295 -3.41 -27.75 12.28
C PHE A 295 -4.15 -27.42 13.57
N ARG A 296 -3.97 -26.19 14.07
CA ARG A 296 -4.67 -25.64 15.23
C ARG A 296 -5.16 -24.23 14.90
N PRO A 297 -6.42 -23.88 15.18
CA PRO A 297 -6.93 -22.50 15.11
C PRO A 297 -6.47 -21.70 16.34
N THR A 298 -5.19 -21.82 16.68
CA THR A 298 -4.51 -20.98 17.67
C THR A 298 -3.01 -20.97 17.39
N PHE A 299 -2.37 -19.82 17.56
CA PHE A 299 -0.93 -19.64 17.37
C PHE A 299 -0.12 -20.25 18.53
N ALA A 300 -0.56 -20.00 19.77
CA ALA A 300 0.19 -20.36 20.97
C ALA A 300 -0.15 -21.78 21.43
N THR A 301 0.70 -22.75 21.09
CA THR A 301 0.57 -24.12 21.59
C THR A 301 1.51 -24.33 22.79
N PRO A 302 0.99 -24.63 24.01
CA PRO A 302 1.83 -24.82 25.19
C PRO A 302 2.97 -25.81 24.97
N GLY A 303 4.20 -25.42 25.33
CA GLY A 303 5.38 -26.28 25.22
C GLY A 303 5.98 -26.41 23.82
N THR A 304 5.44 -25.72 22.81
CA THR A 304 5.95 -25.75 21.44
C THR A 304 6.39 -24.34 21.00
N LYS A 305 7.59 -24.23 20.43
CA LYS A 305 8.04 -22.98 19.78
C LYS A 305 7.38 -22.96 18.38
N THR A 306 6.64 -21.91 18.07
CA THR A 306 6.02 -21.68 16.75
C THR A 306 6.76 -20.53 16.06
N GLU A 307 7.13 -20.72 14.79
CA GLU A 307 7.64 -19.64 13.94
C GLU A 307 6.47 -18.76 13.49
N ASP A 308 6.61 -17.45 13.70
CA ASP A 308 5.57 -16.48 13.33
C ASP A 308 5.82 -15.94 11.92
N VAL A 309 4.91 -16.26 10.99
CA VAL A 309 4.95 -15.75 9.61
C VAL A 309 4.26 -14.40 9.46
N SER A 310 3.61 -13.91 10.52
CA SER A 310 2.96 -12.60 10.52
C SER A 310 3.98 -11.48 10.29
N GLY A 311 3.66 -10.56 9.38
CA GLY A 311 4.38 -9.30 9.21
C GLY A 311 4.05 -8.29 10.32
N VAL A 312 3.05 -8.57 11.15
CA VAL A 312 2.55 -7.67 12.18
C VAL A 312 3.45 -7.66 13.41
N LYS A 313 4.08 -6.51 13.69
CA LYS A 313 4.90 -6.29 14.89
C LYS A 313 4.30 -5.19 15.74
N GLY A 314 3.87 -5.54 16.95
CA GLY A 314 3.29 -4.57 17.91
C GLY A 314 2.03 -3.87 17.40
N GLY A 315 1.26 -4.55 16.54
CA GLY A 315 0.05 -4.04 15.89
C GLY A 315 0.28 -3.22 14.62
N LEU A 316 1.50 -3.20 14.08
CA LEU A 316 1.86 -2.46 12.88
C LEU A 316 2.41 -3.38 11.78
N VAL A 317 2.22 -2.99 10.52
CA VAL A 317 2.76 -3.65 9.34
C VAL A 317 3.69 -2.69 8.60
N SER A 318 4.81 -3.19 8.09
CA SER A 318 5.77 -2.39 7.32
C SER A 318 5.24 -2.09 5.92
N THR A 319 5.41 -0.84 5.49
CA THR A 319 5.05 -0.38 4.15
C THR A 319 6.11 0.56 3.57
N SER A 320 6.03 0.80 2.26
CA SER A 320 6.94 1.68 1.53
C SER A 320 6.17 2.72 0.72
N VAL A 321 6.76 3.89 0.56
CA VAL A 321 6.35 4.93 -0.39
C VAL A 321 7.49 5.08 -1.39
N PRO A 322 7.57 4.22 -2.42
CA PRO A 322 8.78 4.08 -3.24
C PRO A 322 9.16 5.35 -3.97
N ASP A 323 8.17 6.14 -4.40
CA ASP A 323 8.38 7.42 -5.07
C ASP A 323 9.22 8.37 -4.22
N TYR A 324 9.02 8.37 -2.91
CA TYR A 324 9.74 9.25 -1.98
C TYR A 324 10.93 8.57 -1.30
N GLY A 325 11.20 7.31 -1.64
CA GLY A 325 12.25 6.50 -1.01
C GLY A 325 12.02 6.33 0.49
N ALA A 326 10.75 6.27 0.91
CA ALA A 326 10.40 6.19 2.32
C ALA A 326 9.85 4.81 2.69
N THR A 327 10.10 4.39 3.92
CA THR A 327 9.50 3.21 4.54
C THR A 327 9.01 3.59 5.93
N LEU A 328 7.86 3.07 6.32
CA LEU A 328 7.26 3.30 7.64
C LEU A 328 6.43 2.07 8.05
N GLU A 329 6.01 2.03 9.30
CA GLU A 329 5.06 1.02 9.80
C GLU A 329 3.72 1.69 10.06
N VAL A 330 2.62 1.07 9.62
CA VAL A 330 1.24 1.56 9.80
C VAL A 330 0.40 0.55 10.59
N PRO A 331 -0.64 0.96 11.33
CA PRO A 331 -1.54 0.02 12.01
C PRO A 331 -2.09 -1.05 11.08
N VAL A 332 -2.11 -2.29 11.57
CA VAL A 332 -2.77 -3.38 10.85
C VAL A 332 -4.26 -3.07 10.68
N GLY A 333 -4.81 -3.37 9.50
CA GLY A 333 -6.18 -3.00 9.12
C GLY A 333 -6.31 -1.63 8.45
N TRP A 334 -5.25 -0.79 8.46
CA TRP A 334 -5.27 0.42 7.63
C TRP A 334 -4.98 0.07 6.18
N THR A 335 -5.85 0.52 5.29
CA THR A 335 -5.81 0.17 3.87
C THR A 335 -5.33 1.34 3.03
N PRO A 336 -4.47 1.12 2.02
CA PRO A 336 -4.06 2.20 1.14
C PRO A 336 -5.22 2.63 0.23
N THR A 337 -5.41 3.94 0.03
CA THR A 337 -6.51 4.46 -0.81
C THR A 337 -6.23 4.32 -2.31
N ASP A 338 -4.96 4.16 -2.68
CA ASP A 338 -4.53 3.93 -4.05
C ASP A 338 -3.22 3.12 -4.12
N SER A 339 -2.78 2.79 -5.34
CA SER A 339 -1.53 2.05 -5.56
C SER A 339 -0.26 2.83 -5.22
N SER A 340 -0.34 4.14 -4.95
CA SER A 340 0.82 4.96 -4.58
C SER A 340 1.27 4.74 -3.14
N GLN A 341 0.41 4.13 -2.31
CA GLN A 341 0.68 3.87 -0.89
C GLN A 341 1.04 5.14 -0.11
N ARG A 342 0.63 6.31 -0.60
CA ARG A 342 0.86 7.60 0.07
C ARG A 342 -0.20 7.94 1.10
N GLU A 343 -1.36 7.31 1.00
CA GLU A 343 -2.50 7.57 1.87
C GLU A 343 -3.10 6.24 2.34
N TYR A 344 -3.40 6.19 3.64
CA TYR A 344 -3.97 5.05 4.35
C TYR A 344 -5.18 5.49 5.15
N GLU A 345 -6.23 4.66 5.13
CA GLU A 345 -7.45 4.87 5.89
C GLU A 345 -7.72 3.68 6.82
N GLY A 346 -8.05 3.98 8.07
CA GLY A 346 -8.58 3.02 9.03
C GLY A 346 -10.11 3.08 9.07
N GLU A 347 -10.76 1.96 9.38
CA GLU A 347 -12.22 1.87 9.52
C GLU A 347 -12.79 2.80 10.60
N ASP A 348 -11.95 3.23 11.55
CA ASP A 348 -12.27 4.17 12.61
C ASP A 348 -12.27 5.65 12.16
N GLY A 349 -12.05 5.91 10.87
CA GLY A 349 -11.96 7.25 10.27
C GLY A 349 -10.58 7.89 10.42
N SER A 350 -9.58 7.17 10.92
CA SER A 350 -8.19 7.61 10.90
C SER A 350 -7.65 7.67 9.48
N VAL A 351 -6.87 8.70 9.17
CA VAL A 351 -6.20 8.87 7.88
C VAL A 351 -4.74 9.21 8.10
N LEU A 352 -3.85 8.58 7.34
CA LEU A 352 -2.43 8.90 7.29
C LEU A 352 -2.01 9.20 5.86
N THR A 353 -1.35 10.32 5.67
CA THR A 353 -0.88 10.80 4.37
C THR A 353 0.60 11.15 4.43
N MET A 354 1.37 10.76 3.42
CA MET A 354 2.75 11.17 3.22
C MET A 354 2.87 12.00 1.94
N ASP A 355 3.27 13.26 2.11
CA ASP A 355 3.48 14.22 1.04
C ASP A 355 4.93 14.71 1.02
N VAL A 356 5.42 15.03 -0.17
CA VAL A 356 6.67 15.77 -0.35
C VAL A 356 6.40 16.98 -1.22
N VAL A 357 6.82 18.14 -0.74
CA VAL A 357 6.65 19.42 -1.43
C VAL A 357 7.96 20.16 -1.54
N SER A 358 8.09 21.05 -2.51
CA SER A 358 9.22 21.98 -2.52
C SER A 358 9.08 22.94 -1.35
N ALA A 359 10.17 23.12 -0.60
CA ALA A 359 10.21 24.02 0.55
C ALA A 359 9.97 25.48 0.15
N GLY A 360 10.27 25.85 -1.11
CA GLY A 360 10.04 27.19 -1.63
C GLY A 360 10.77 28.24 -0.81
N THR A 361 10.04 29.17 -0.20
CA THR A 361 10.59 30.20 0.68
C THR A 361 10.82 29.72 2.12
N ILE A 362 10.31 28.55 2.49
CA ILE A 362 10.42 27.99 3.84
C ILE A 362 11.83 27.41 4.02
N LYS A 363 12.63 28.07 4.85
CA LYS A 363 14.00 27.69 5.18
C LYS A 363 14.09 26.94 6.49
N THR A 364 13.20 27.20 7.44
CA THR A 364 13.23 26.60 8.79
C THR A 364 11.89 25.97 9.19
N LEU A 365 11.94 25.02 10.14
CA LEU A 365 10.73 24.43 10.73
C LEU A 365 9.91 25.45 11.54
N GLN A 366 10.51 26.55 11.99
CA GLN A 366 9.78 27.63 12.64
C GLN A 366 8.98 28.47 11.64
N GLU A 367 9.55 28.74 10.46
CA GLU A 367 8.81 29.41 9.37
C GLU A 367 7.65 28.54 8.88
N TRP A 368 7.84 27.22 8.85
CA TRP A 368 6.75 26.26 8.61
C TRP A 368 5.63 26.42 9.64
N HIS A 369 5.96 26.38 10.94
CA HIS A 369 4.98 26.53 12.01
C HIS A 369 4.17 27.83 11.88
N THR A 370 4.86 28.96 11.63
CA THR A 370 4.21 30.25 11.44
C THR A 370 3.26 30.24 10.23
N LEU A 371 3.67 29.63 9.11
CA LEU A 371 2.80 29.47 7.95
C LEU A 371 1.58 28.60 8.30
N LEU A 372 1.78 27.45 8.94
CA LEU A 372 0.70 26.52 9.26
C LEU A 372 -0.32 27.16 10.22
N GLN A 373 0.13 27.88 11.25
CA GLN A 373 -0.74 28.64 12.15
C GLN A 373 -1.54 29.70 11.38
N SER A 374 -0.89 30.48 10.51
CA SER A 374 -1.60 31.46 9.67
C SER A 374 -2.66 30.80 8.78
N ARG A 375 -2.42 29.59 8.26
CA ARG A 375 -3.41 28.85 7.46
C ARG A 375 -4.56 28.34 8.31
N ALA A 376 -4.32 27.89 9.54
CA ALA A 376 -5.38 27.52 10.47
C ALA A 376 -6.27 28.71 10.83
N ASP A 377 -5.68 29.86 11.14
CA ASP A 377 -6.41 31.10 11.47
C ASP A 377 -7.26 31.63 10.29
N GLU A 378 -6.86 31.34 9.05
CA GLU A 378 -7.63 31.65 7.84
C GLU A 378 -8.79 30.67 7.60
N ILE A 379 -8.73 29.46 8.17
CA ILE A 379 -9.71 28.39 7.96
C ILE A 379 -10.76 28.39 9.07
N PHE A 380 -10.35 28.57 10.33
CA PHE A 380 -11.22 28.42 11.49
C PHE A 380 -11.55 29.75 12.16
N LEU A 381 -12.80 29.94 12.58
CA LEU A 381 -13.17 31.07 13.42
C LEU A 381 -12.54 30.95 14.83
N PRO A 382 -12.33 32.07 15.54
CA PRO A 382 -11.83 32.03 16.91
C PRO A 382 -12.66 31.11 17.81
N GLY A 383 -11.99 30.19 18.51
CA GLY A 383 -12.62 29.23 19.42
C GLY A 383 -13.04 27.90 18.79
N VAL A 384 -13.02 27.79 17.45
CA VAL A 384 -13.32 26.53 16.72
C VAL A 384 -12.12 25.59 16.72
N ALA A 385 -10.93 26.15 16.60
CA ALA A 385 -9.68 25.43 16.61
C ALA A 385 -8.76 25.94 17.72
N GLN A 386 -8.05 25.03 18.37
CA GLN A 386 -6.99 25.39 19.32
C GLN A 386 -5.74 25.87 18.56
N PRO A 387 -4.92 26.76 19.16
CA PRO A 387 -3.62 27.10 18.59
C PRO A 387 -2.78 25.86 18.35
N ILE A 388 -2.00 25.85 17.27
CA ILE A 388 -1.19 24.69 16.91
C ILE A 388 -0.11 24.48 17.97
N ALA A 389 -0.20 23.35 18.67
CA ALA A 389 0.83 22.95 19.61
C ALA A 389 1.97 22.28 18.84
N ALA A 390 3.21 22.58 19.24
CA ALA A 390 4.36 22.17 18.47
C ALA A 390 5.48 21.61 19.35
N GLU A 391 6.07 20.51 18.91
CA GLU A 391 7.19 19.87 19.60
C GLU A 391 8.33 19.54 18.63
N SER A 392 9.57 19.76 19.09
CA SER A 392 10.75 19.33 18.36
C SER A 392 10.98 17.83 18.54
N THR A 393 11.38 17.14 17.47
CA THR A 393 11.72 15.72 17.51
C THR A 393 12.82 15.38 16.49
N LYS A 394 13.12 14.09 16.34
CA LYS A 394 13.92 13.56 15.23
C LYS A 394 13.14 12.48 14.49
N ALA A 395 13.26 12.46 13.17
CA ALA A 395 12.68 11.42 12.33
C ALA A 395 13.58 11.19 11.11
N ALA A 396 13.72 9.94 10.67
CA ALA A 396 14.63 9.55 9.59
C ALA A 396 16.07 10.11 9.74
N GLY A 397 16.56 10.25 10.98
CA GLY A 397 17.88 10.80 11.30
C GLY A 397 18.01 12.32 11.23
N GLU A 398 16.96 13.04 10.82
CA GLU A 398 16.95 14.50 10.68
C GLU A 398 16.19 15.19 11.82
N ALA A 399 16.47 16.48 12.02
CA ALA A 399 15.67 17.33 12.89
C ALA A 399 14.27 17.50 12.28
N ALA A 400 13.25 17.28 13.10
CA ALA A 400 11.85 17.32 12.68
C ALA A 400 11.00 18.03 13.75
N ARG A 401 9.74 18.28 13.40
CA ARG A 401 8.75 18.89 14.31
C ARG A 401 7.43 18.15 14.17
N ILE A 402 6.76 17.91 15.29
CA ILE A 402 5.37 17.48 15.31
C ILE A 402 4.50 18.68 15.64
N GLU A 403 3.60 19.03 14.73
CA GLU A 403 2.57 20.06 14.87
C GLU A 403 1.23 19.38 15.15
N LYS A 404 0.44 19.89 16.09
CA LYS A 404 -0.83 19.29 16.53
C LYS A 404 -1.92 20.34 16.52
N LEU A 405 -3.02 20.05 15.84
CA LEU A 405 -4.22 20.87 15.76
C LEU A 405 -5.42 20.05 16.23
N THR A 406 -6.19 20.64 17.14
CA THR A 406 -7.49 20.11 17.57
C THR A 406 -8.57 21.12 17.20
N TYR A 407 -9.64 20.68 16.56
CA TYR A 407 -10.75 21.54 16.16
C TYR A 407 -12.10 20.82 16.25
N ASP A 408 -13.19 21.56 16.31
CA ASP A 408 -14.55 21.03 16.30
C ASP A 408 -15.47 21.95 15.49
N LEU A 409 -16.00 21.45 14.37
CA LEU A 409 -16.93 22.17 13.51
C LEU A 409 -18.41 21.93 13.89
N GLY A 410 -18.66 21.15 14.94
CA GLY A 410 -19.99 20.76 15.41
C GLY A 410 -20.29 19.27 15.22
N SER A 411 -19.59 18.61 14.31
CA SER A 411 -19.70 17.16 14.06
C SER A 411 -18.83 16.31 15.01
N GLY A 412 -18.21 16.95 16.01
CA GLY A 412 -17.32 16.32 16.99
C GLY A 412 -15.85 16.66 16.76
N VAL A 413 -15.09 16.56 17.84
CA VAL A 413 -13.68 16.93 17.91
C VAL A 413 -12.82 16.10 16.95
N GLN A 414 -11.98 16.79 16.18
CA GLN A 414 -11.01 16.23 15.23
C GLN A 414 -9.59 16.59 15.65
N HIS A 415 -8.66 15.68 15.36
CA HIS A 415 -7.24 15.84 15.65
C HIS A 415 -6.41 15.67 14.40
N TRP A 416 -5.54 16.63 14.11
CA TRP A 416 -4.58 16.61 13.02
C TRP A 416 -3.17 16.76 13.57
N ASN A 417 -2.31 15.79 13.29
CA ASN A 417 -0.89 15.84 13.60
C ASN A 417 -0.08 15.85 12.31
N TRP A 418 0.94 16.71 12.23
CA TRP A 418 1.92 16.71 11.16
C TRP A 418 3.31 16.47 11.73
N LEU A 419 3.99 15.43 11.26
CA LEU A 419 5.44 15.37 11.33
C LEU A 419 5.98 16.10 10.09
N VAL A 420 6.82 17.10 10.31
CA VAL A 420 7.47 17.84 9.23
C VAL A 420 8.97 17.85 9.44
N LEU A 421 9.68 17.49 8.39
CA LEU A 421 11.14 17.57 8.32
C LEU A 421 11.55 18.23 6.99
N LYS A 422 12.69 18.91 7.01
CA LYS A 422 13.23 19.59 5.85
C LYS A 422 14.56 18.97 5.46
N LYS A 423 14.72 18.59 4.19
CA LYS A 423 15.99 18.16 3.62
C LYS A 423 16.19 18.77 2.24
N GLY A 424 17.32 19.44 2.05
CA GLY A 424 17.59 20.17 0.81
C GLY A 424 16.49 21.18 0.49
N ASP A 425 15.96 21.13 -0.73
CA ASP A 425 14.89 22.00 -1.22
C ASP A 425 13.48 21.44 -1.00
N TYR A 426 13.35 20.39 -0.18
CA TYR A 426 12.08 19.68 0.04
C TYR A 426 11.65 19.66 1.51
N LEU A 427 10.34 19.66 1.71
CA LEU A 427 9.68 19.35 2.97
C LEU A 427 8.98 17.99 2.83
N TYR A 428 9.22 17.12 3.78
CA TYR A 428 8.54 15.83 3.91
C TYR A 428 7.53 15.96 5.03
N ILE A 429 6.27 15.66 4.72
CA ILE A 429 5.13 15.92 5.58
C ILE A 429 4.38 14.61 5.73
N LEU A 430 4.35 14.08 6.96
CA LEU A 430 3.51 12.94 7.31
C LEU A 430 2.36 13.49 8.18
N ARG A 431 1.14 13.45 7.66
CA ARG A 431 -0.06 13.94 8.36
C ARG A 431 -0.91 12.76 8.81
N TYR A 432 -1.23 12.71 10.09
CA TYR A 432 -2.20 11.82 10.69
C TYR A 432 -3.41 12.62 11.16
N SER A 433 -4.61 12.24 10.72
CA SER A 433 -5.85 12.81 11.22
C SER A 433 -6.77 11.73 11.74
N ALA A 434 -7.50 12.01 12.82
CA ALA A 434 -8.50 11.09 13.35
C ALA A 434 -9.60 11.84 14.13
N PRO A 435 -10.83 11.30 14.15
CA PRO A 435 -11.85 11.75 15.08
C PRO A 435 -11.45 11.43 16.53
N GLN A 436 -12.01 12.16 17.49
CA GLN A 436 -11.67 12.03 18.91
C GLN A 436 -11.75 10.60 19.47
N ALA A 437 -12.68 9.77 18.99
CA ALA A 437 -12.84 8.39 19.44
C ALA A 437 -11.69 7.47 18.97
N ALA A 438 -11.11 7.75 17.80
CA ALA A 438 -10.04 6.98 17.19
C ALA A 438 -8.64 7.54 17.50
N TYR A 439 -8.56 8.83 17.85
CA TYR A 439 -7.27 9.51 18.02
C TYR A 439 -6.41 8.89 19.13
N ASN A 440 -5.23 8.43 18.72
CA ASN A 440 -4.20 7.95 19.65
C ASN A 440 -2.83 8.51 19.27
N GLU A 441 -2.32 9.42 20.09
CA GLU A 441 -1.01 10.04 19.87
C GLU A 441 0.14 9.01 19.84
N GLN A 442 0.05 7.95 20.64
CA GLN A 442 1.09 6.91 20.68
C GLN A 442 1.15 6.15 19.35
N THR A 443 0.02 5.95 18.67
CA THR A 443 -0.01 5.37 17.33
C THR A 443 0.81 6.21 16.37
N PHE A 444 0.54 7.52 16.31
CA PHE A 444 1.32 8.42 15.46
C PHE A 444 2.81 8.42 15.79
N ARG A 445 3.17 8.40 17.08
CA ARG A 445 4.58 8.35 17.51
C ARG A 445 5.29 7.07 17.07
N LYS A 446 4.62 5.92 17.11
CA LYS A 446 5.20 4.67 16.60
C LYS A 446 5.47 4.75 15.09
N ILE A 447 4.53 5.32 14.32
CA ILE A 447 4.69 5.55 12.87
C ILE A 447 5.88 6.50 12.61
N VAL A 448 5.96 7.61 13.35
CA VAL A 448 7.08 8.56 13.23
C VAL A 448 8.43 7.89 13.54
N ASN A 449 8.47 7.01 14.55
CA ASN A 449 9.70 6.32 14.95
C ASN A 449 10.15 5.25 13.96
N SER A 450 9.24 4.65 13.20
CA SER A 450 9.56 3.66 12.16
C SER A 450 9.92 4.31 10.81
N LEU A 451 9.70 5.61 10.65
CA LEU A 451 9.98 6.33 9.42
C LEU A 451 11.48 6.36 9.08
N ALA A 452 11.82 5.77 7.94
CA ALA A 452 13.12 5.89 7.29
C ALA A 452 12.95 6.49 5.89
N ILE A 453 13.89 7.36 5.48
CA ILE A 453 13.84 8.07 4.20
C ILE A 453 15.20 8.05 3.53
N GLU A 454 15.24 7.61 2.27
CA GLU A 454 16.36 7.76 1.37
C GLU A 454 16.30 9.11 0.66
N PHE A 455 16.84 10.14 1.30
CA PHE A 455 16.70 11.54 0.87
C PHE A 455 17.22 11.85 -0.53
N GLU A 456 18.04 11.00 -1.14
CA GLU A 456 18.51 11.15 -2.52
C GLU A 456 17.44 10.78 -3.56
N THR A 457 16.40 10.04 -3.15
CA THR A 457 15.35 9.56 -4.07
C THR A 457 14.53 10.71 -4.64
N VAL A 458 14.11 11.66 -3.79
CA VAL A 458 13.27 12.78 -4.24
C VAL A 458 14.04 13.72 -5.19
N PRO A 459 15.24 14.22 -4.87
CA PRO A 459 16.01 15.05 -5.80
C PRO A 459 16.39 14.35 -7.11
N ALA A 460 16.54 13.02 -7.10
CA ALA A 460 16.86 12.25 -8.30
C ALA A 460 15.67 12.06 -9.25
N ASN A 461 14.45 11.96 -8.69
CA ASN A 461 13.23 11.66 -9.46
C ASN A 461 12.35 12.89 -9.70
N PHE A 462 12.46 13.93 -8.87
CA PHE A 462 11.60 15.11 -8.91
C PHE A 462 12.39 16.41 -9.01
N GLY A 463 11.77 17.39 -9.68
CA GLY A 463 12.21 18.77 -9.69
C GLY A 463 11.42 19.60 -8.67
N LYS A 464 10.89 20.74 -9.11
CA LYS A 464 10.04 21.57 -8.23
C LYS A 464 8.66 20.93 -8.07
N LEU A 465 8.36 20.52 -6.84
CA LEU A 465 7.07 19.97 -6.46
C LEU A 465 6.11 21.08 -6.05
N GLY A 466 4.81 20.84 -6.25
CA GLY A 466 3.75 21.76 -5.86
C GLY A 466 3.58 21.85 -4.33
N GLN A 467 2.57 22.62 -3.90
CA GLN A 467 2.15 22.68 -2.50
C GLN A 467 0.84 21.91 -2.28
N ILE A 468 0.66 21.37 -1.07
CA ILE A 468 -0.60 20.76 -0.62
C ILE A 468 -1.67 21.86 -0.55
N SER A 469 -2.92 21.52 -0.91
CA SER A 469 -4.02 22.49 -1.06
C SER A 469 -4.18 23.44 0.14
N TYR A 470 -4.17 22.93 1.37
CA TYR A 470 -4.37 23.76 2.56
C TYR A 470 -3.18 24.69 2.89
N LEU A 471 -2.01 24.49 2.27
CA LEU A 471 -0.82 25.33 2.45
C LEU A 471 -0.72 26.46 1.44
N LYS A 472 -1.41 26.32 0.29
CA LYS A 472 -1.34 27.28 -0.80
C LYS A 472 -1.76 28.68 -0.35
N ASP A 473 -1.11 29.68 -0.94
CA ASP A 473 -1.46 31.09 -0.76
C ASP A 473 -2.91 31.35 -1.20
N LYS A 474 -3.71 31.95 -0.30
CA LYS A 474 -5.15 32.23 -0.49
C LYS A 474 -5.42 33.32 -1.54
N SER A 475 -4.40 34.07 -1.96
CA SER A 475 -4.49 35.03 -3.06
C SER A 475 -4.47 34.34 -4.43
N LEU A 476 -3.90 33.14 -4.54
CA LEU A 476 -3.81 32.40 -5.79
C LEU A 476 -5.19 31.92 -6.25
N SER A 477 -5.37 31.92 -7.57
CA SER A 477 -6.58 31.44 -8.22
C SER A 477 -6.25 30.57 -9.42
N MET A 478 -7.18 29.70 -9.79
CA MET A 478 -7.15 28.86 -10.97
C MET A 478 -8.38 29.17 -11.83
N THR A 479 -8.16 29.31 -13.14
CA THR A 479 -9.27 29.46 -14.08
C THR A 479 -9.79 28.09 -14.48
N ILE A 480 -11.09 27.89 -14.34
CA ILE A 480 -11.82 26.77 -14.92
C ILE A 480 -12.65 27.28 -16.08
N SER A 481 -12.68 26.52 -17.17
CA SER A 481 -13.48 26.87 -18.34
C SER A 481 -13.91 25.63 -19.10
N ASN A 482 -15.00 25.77 -19.87
CA ASN A 482 -15.46 24.80 -20.85
C ASN A 482 -15.99 25.56 -22.08
N ASN A 483 -16.82 24.95 -22.92
CA ASN A 483 -17.38 25.61 -24.10
C ASN A 483 -18.46 26.67 -23.79
N ASP A 484 -18.95 26.75 -22.55
CA ASP A 484 -20.09 27.57 -22.17
C ASP A 484 -19.69 28.71 -21.25
N PHE A 485 -18.80 28.46 -20.28
CA PHE A 485 -18.40 29.45 -19.28
C PHE A 485 -16.91 29.39 -18.94
N ARG A 486 -16.45 30.47 -18.30
CA ARG A 486 -15.21 30.53 -17.54
C ARG A 486 -15.46 31.07 -16.14
N MET A 487 -14.67 30.64 -15.17
CA MET A 487 -14.70 31.11 -13.79
C MET A 487 -13.31 30.98 -13.17
N SER A 488 -12.95 31.87 -12.25
CA SER A 488 -11.72 31.83 -11.49
C SER A 488 -12.01 31.41 -10.06
N VAL A 489 -11.57 30.22 -9.64
CA VAL A 489 -11.76 29.72 -8.28
C VAL A 489 -10.44 29.79 -7.50
N PRO A 490 -10.46 29.91 -6.16
CA PRO A 490 -9.23 29.89 -5.38
C PRO A 490 -8.39 28.61 -5.58
N ALA A 491 -7.07 28.75 -5.71
CA ALA A 491 -6.18 27.63 -6.06
C ALA A 491 -5.98 26.61 -4.91
N TYR A 492 -6.39 26.96 -3.69
CA TYR A 492 -6.39 26.10 -2.51
C TYR A 492 -7.66 25.23 -2.40
N TRP A 493 -8.62 25.40 -3.30
CA TRP A 493 -9.76 24.50 -3.42
C TRP A 493 -9.34 23.21 -4.13
N SER A 494 -9.79 22.07 -3.62
CA SER A 494 -9.43 20.75 -4.14
C SER A 494 -10.50 20.24 -5.08
N ALA A 495 -10.21 20.25 -6.39
CA ALA A 495 -11.11 19.72 -7.41
C ALA A 495 -11.40 18.25 -7.16
N GLN A 496 -12.69 17.88 -7.22
CA GLN A 496 -13.12 16.49 -7.10
C GLN A 496 -13.28 15.87 -8.49
N PRO A 497 -12.89 14.59 -8.68
CA PRO A 497 -13.26 13.86 -9.88
C PRO A 497 -14.79 13.81 -9.96
N ILE A 498 -15.33 14.05 -11.16
CA ILE A 498 -16.75 13.85 -11.44
C ILE A 498 -16.84 12.83 -12.56
N GLU A 499 -17.64 11.79 -12.36
CA GLU A 499 -17.78 10.66 -13.29
C GLU A 499 -18.37 11.06 -14.66
N SER A 500 -18.91 12.27 -14.80
CA SER A 500 -19.53 12.75 -16.05
C SER A 500 -18.71 13.84 -16.77
N ALA A 501 -18.56 13.69 -18.08
CA ALA A 501 -17.87 14.62 -18.98
C ALA A 501 -18.63 15.95 -19.25
N GLY A 502 -19.47 16.40 -18.30
CA GLY A 502 -20.37 17.54 -18.47
C GLY A 502 -19.81 18.89 -17.98
N VAL A 503 -20.75 19.82 -17.78
CA VAL A 503 -20.54 21.16 -17.19
C VAL A 503 -20.16 21.07 -15.71
N ALA A 504 -20.52 19.97 -15.04
CA ALA A 504 -20.37 19.80 -13.61
C ALA A 504 -18.90 19.96 -13.16
N ARG A 505 -18.67 20.81 -12.18
CA ARG A 505 -17.39 20.96 -11.46
C ARG A 505 -17.68 21.03 -9.97
N SER A 506 -16.87 20.34 -9.18
CA SER A 506 -17.02 20.25 -7.72
C SER A 506 -15.65 20.44 -7.08
N PHE A 507 -15.63 21.19 -5.99
CA PHE A 507 -14.44 21.52 -5.23
C PHE A 507 -14.72 21.32 -3.76
N LEU A 508 -13.86 20.57 -3.08
CA LEU A 508 -13.78 20.63 -1.63
C LEU A 508 -13.08 21.95 -1.27
N ILE A 509 -13.73 22.70 -0.38
CA ILE A 509 -13.19 23.93 0.20
C ILE A 509 -13.01 23.70 1.71
N PRO A 510 -12.15 24.46 2.40
CA PRO A 510 -11.97 24.29 3.83
C PRO A 510 -13.32 24.44 4.57
N GLY A 511 -13.78 23.36 5.21
CA GLY A 511 -15.07 23.29 5.90
C GLY A 511 -16.28 23.33 4.97
N GLY A 512 -16.20 22.82 3.73
CA GLY A 512 -17.38 22.80 2.87
C GLY A 512 -17.15 22.35 1.44
N LEU A 513 -18.09 22.68 0.57
CA LEU A 513 -18.00 22.38 -0.85
C LEU A 513 -18.48 23.55 -1.73
N PHE A 514 -17.93 23.63 -2.93
CA PHE A 514 -18.41 24.51 -3.99
C PHE A 514 -18.63 23.70 -5.25
N ARG A 515 -19.79 23.86 -5.88
CA ARG A 515 -20.21 23.10 -7.05
C ARG A 515 -20.89 24.00 -8.07
N ILE A 516 -20.63 23.72 -9.34
CA ILE A 516 -21.41 24.25 -10.46
C ILE A 516 -21.87 23.08 -11.32
N ASP A 517 -23.15 23.05 -11.68
CA ASP A 517 -23.75 22.05 -12.55
C ASP A 517 -24.94 22.61 -13.34
N THR A 518 -25.62 21.74 -14.09
CA THR A 518 -26.81 22.07 -14.89
C THR A 518 -28.02 21.33 -14.36
N VAL A 519 -29.18 21.96 -14.46
CA VAL A 519 -30.47 21.40 -14.02
C VAL A 519 -31.39 21.24 -15.22
N ASP A 520 -31.98 20.06 -15.37
CA ASP A 520 -32.97 19.76 -16.41
C ASP A 520 -34.36 20.30 -16.02
N ALA A 521 -34.45 21.63 -15.98
CA ALA A 521 -35.66 22.41 -15.74
C ALA A 521 -35.47 23.87 -16.18
N GLY A 522 -36.56 24.58 -16.48
CA GLY A 522 -36.54 26.04 -16.57
C GLY A 522 -36.22 26.70 -15.21
N LEU A 523 -35.85 27.99 -15.23
CA LEU A 523 -35.38 28.71 -14.03
C LEU A 523 -36.36 28.62 -12.84
N GLU A 524 -37.63 28.95 -13.06
CA GLU A 524 -38.66 28.92 -12.01
C GLU A 524 -38.96 27.49 -11.55
N ALA A 525 -38.99 26.53 -12.47
CA ALA A 525 -39.23 25.13 -12.15
C ALA A 525 -38.07 24.53 -11.33
N ALA A 526 -36.83 24.92 -11.61
CA ALA A 526 -35.65 24.52 -10.85
C ALA A 526 -35.71 25.07 -9.41
N SER A 527 -36.01 26.37 -9.24
CA SER A 527 -36.19 26.97 -7.93
C SER A 527 -37.33 26.32 -7.13
N ALA A 528 -38.47 26.07 -7.78
CA ALA A 528 -39.61 25.42 -7.13
C ALA A 528 -39.32 23.97 -6.72
N ARG A 529 -38.47 23.24 -7.46
CA ARG A 529 -37.97 21.91 -7.06
C ARG A 529 -37.09 22.03 -5.83
N ALA A 530 -36.10 22.93 -5.83
CA ALA A 530 -35.20 23.14 -4.70
C ALA A 530 -35.93 23.50 -3.39
N VAL A 531 -36.97 24.35 -3.47
CA VAL A 531 -37.80 24.68 -2.30
C VAL A 531 -38.53 23.46 -1.72
N ARG A 532 -39.01 22.56 -2.59
CA ARG A 532 -39.61 21.29 -2.13
C ARG A 532 -38.57 20.37 -1.52
N ASP A 533 -37.43 20.20 -2.17
CA ASP A 533 -36.34 19.35 -1.67
C ASP A 533 -35.85 19.84 -0.30
N LEU A 534 -35.75 21.16 -0.09
CA LEU A 534 -35.42 21.75 1.22
C LEU A 534 -36.54 21.57 2.25
N ALA A 535 -37.82 21.59 1.84
CA ALA A 535 -38.93 21.31 2.74
C ALA A 535 -38.95 19.84 3.17
N ASP A 536 -38.60 18.93 2.27
CA ASP A 536 -38.47 17.50 2.56
C ASP A 536 -37.27 17.26 3.49
N ARG A 537 -36.10 17.84 3.20
CA ARG A 537 -34.92 17.77 4.09
C ARG A 537 -35.20 18.30 5.50
N LYS A 538 -36.09 19.28 5.65
CA LYS A 538 -36.48 19.81 6.97
C LYS A 538 -37.21 18.78 7.84
N LEU A 539 -37.78 17.73 7.23
CA LEU A 539 -38.38 16.62 7.97
C LEU A 539 -37.30 15.80 8.69
N ASP A 540 -36.09 15.74 8.12
CA ASP A 540 -34.95 15.02 8.69
C ASP A 540 -34.06 15.94 9.55
N ASP A 541 -33.84 17.20 9.13
CA ASP A 541 -33.14 18.25 9.89
C ASP A 541 -34.11 19.33 10.37
N ALA A 542 -34.62 19.18 11.60
CA ALA A 542 -35.54 20.14 12.21
C ALA A 542 -34.94 21.55 12.40
N THR A 543 -33.60 21.68 12.36
CA THR A 543 -32.91 22.98 12.51
C THR A 543 -32.81 23.74 11.19
N LEU A 544 -33.13 23.09 10.06
CA LEU A 544 -33.05 23.68 8.74
C LEU A 544 -33.94 24.92 8.63
N THR A 545 -33.29 26.05 8.37
CA THR A 545 -33.91 27.34 8.10
C THR A 545 -33.60 27.76 6.68
N THR A 546 -34.63 28.19 5.96
CA THR A 546 -34.52 28.59 4.56
C THR A 546 -34.98 30.02 4.40
N GLU A 547 -34.25 30.81 3.63
CA GLU A 547 -34.70 32.13 3.20
C GLU A 547 -35.67 32.02 2.02
N THR A 548 -36.57 32.99 1.88
CA THR A 548 -37.43 33.08 0.70
C THR A 548 -36.58 33.25 -0.57
N PRO A 549 -36.86 32.52 -1.66
CA PRO A 549 -36.15 32.68 -2.93
C PRO A 549 -36.14 34.14 -3.40
N LYS A 550 -34.96 34.63 -3.79
CA LYS A 550 -34.74 36.01 -4.22
C LYS A 550 -34.46 36.06 -5.71
N HIS A 551 -35.33 36.73 -6.48
CA HIS A 551 -35.06 37.06 -7.89
C HIS A 551 -34.00 38.15 -7.98
N THR A 552 -32.94 37.88 -8.73
CA THR A 552 -31.76 38.72 -8.87
C THR A 552 -31.24 38.67 -10.31
N THR A 553 -30.04 39.21 -10.53
CA THR A 553 -29.28 39.04 -11.76
C THR A 553 -27.91 38.47 -11.41
N PHE A 554 -27.46 37.48 -12.18
CA PHE A 554 -26.12 36.90 -12.06
C PHE A 554 -25.49 36.82 -13.44
N ALA A 555 -24.25 37.31 -13.58
CA ALA A 555 -23.54 37.35 -14.86
C ALA A 555 -24.35 37.93 -16.05
N GLY A 556 -25.21 38.93 -15.77
CA GLY A 556 -26.04 39.60 -16.77
C GLY A 556 -27.33 38.88 -17.16
N VAL A 557 -27.66 37.73 -16.55
CA VAL A 557 -28.90 36.99 -16.80
C VAL A 557 -29.78 36.90 -15.55
N PRO A 558 -31.11 36.69 -15.69
CA PRO A 558 -31.99 36.45 -14.56
C PRO A 558 -31.53 35.26 -13.71
N ALA A 559 -31.58 35.43 -12.39
CA ALA A 559 -31.14 34.43 -11.44
C ALA A 559 -32.08 34.36 -10.23
N ILE A 560 -32.13 33.21 -9.56
CA ILE A 560 -32.85 32.99 -8.30
C ILE A 560 -31.85 32.46 -7.28
N ARG A 561 -31.78 33.12 -6.12
CA ARG A 561 -30.91 32.74 -5.01
C ARG A 561 -31.73 32.19 -3.85
N ILE A 562 -31.29 31.09 -3.26
CA ILE A 562 -31.91 30.45 -2.11
C ILE A 562 -30.83 30.16 -1.08
N ALA A 563 -30.82 30.92 0.01
CA ALA A 563 -29.91 30.72 1.13
C ALA A 563 -30.58 29.89 2.22
N TYR A 564 -29.83 29.02 2.89
CA TYR A 564 -30.32 28.20 3.99
C TYR A 564 -29.22 27.81 4.97
N LYS A 565 -29.60 27.39 6.17
CA LYS A 565 -28.71 26.97 7.26
C LYS A 565 -29.30 25.78 8.00
N GLY A 566 -28.49 24.82 8.39
CA GLY A 566 -28.90 23.66 9.18
C GLY A 566 -27.78 23.19 10.12
N THR A 567 -28.02 22.09 10.81
CA THR A 567 -27.06 21.47 11.74
C THR A 567 -26.97 19.96 11.60
N ASP A 568 -27.46 19.40 10.49
CA ASP A 568 -27.22 17.99 10.16
C ASP A 568 -25.70 17.72 10.04
N GLY A 569 -25.16 16.93 10.98
CA GLY A 569 -23.72 16.76 11.18
C GLY A 569 -23.08 17.95 11.90
N SER A 570 -22.75 19.00 11.15
CA SER A 570 -22.14 20.26 11.65
C SER A 570 -23.03 21.45 11.33
N ALA A 571 -22.93 22.53 12.10
CA ALA A 571 -23.69 23.74 11.78
C ALA A 571 -23.14 24.37 10.49
N TYR A 572 -23.97 24.49 9.46
CA TYR A 572 -23.54 24.98 8.13
C TYR A 572 -24.39 26.16 7.63
N GLN A 573 -23.90 26.79 6.58
CA GLN A 573 -24.65 27.72 5.75
C GLN A 573 -24.41 27.40 4.28
N ALA A 574 -25.46 27.49 3.47
CA ALA A 574 -25.40 27.19 2.06
C ALA A 574 -26.21 28.19 1.23
N GLU A 575 -25.87 28.30 -0.05
CA GLU A 575 -26.64 29.06 -1.03
C GLU A 575 -26.65 28.33 -2.38
N ASP A 576 -27.85 28.22 -2.94
CA ASP A 576 -28.05 27.86 -4.34
C ASP A 576 -28.32 29.10 -5.18
N VAL A 577 -27.57 29.25 -6.27
CA VAL A 577 -27.74 30.29 -7.29
C VAL A 577 -28.14 29.61 -8.60
N TYR A 578 -29.44 29.68 -8.94
CA TYR A 578 -29.98 29.23 -10.21
C TYR A 578 -29.96 30.36 -11.22
N PHE A 579 -29.49 30.13 -12.44
CA PHE A 579 -29.47 31.15 -13.48
C PHE A 579 -29.56 30.50 -14.87
N ARG A 580 -30.20 31.19 -15.82
CA ARG A 580 -30.50 30.62 -17.13
C ARG A 580 -29.83 31.41 -18.26
N HIS A 581 -29.17 30.70 -19.16
CA HIS A 581 -28.55 31.26 -20.35
C HIS A 581 -28.87 30.39 -21.57
N GLY A 582 -29.62 30.96 -22.53
CA GLY A 582 -30.24 30.17 -23.60
C GLY A 582 -31.24 29.15 -23.04
N GLU A 583 -31.13 27.90 -23.47
CA GLU A 583 -31.98 26.81 -23.01
C GLU A 583 -31.47 26.09 -21.74
N THR A 584 -30.27 26.44 -21.28
CA THR A 584 -29.61 25.75 -20.16
C THR A 584 -29.81 26.52 -18.86
N THR A 585 -30.29 25.82 -17.84
CA THR A 585 -30.30 26.32 -16.46
C THR A 585 -29.08 25.77 -15.74
N TYR A 586 -28.30 26.67 -15.17
CA TYR A 586 -27.14 26.37 -14.36
C TYR A 586 -27.49 26.54 -12.89
N ARG A 587 -26.79 25.80 -12.03
CA ARG A 587 -26.81 25.98 -10.58
C ARG A 587 -25.38 26.09 -10.10
N ILE A 588 -25.08 27.16 -9.37
CA ILE A 588 -23.94 27.19 -8.46
C ILE A 588 -24.47 26.91 -7.07
N HIS A 589 -23.89 25.93 -6.41
CA HIS A 589 -24.18 25.58 -5.04
C HIS A 589 -22.88 25.73 -4.23
N TYR A 590 -22.96 26.36 -3.07
CA TYR A 590 -21.89 26.27 -2.10
C TYR A 590 -22.44 26.06 -0.70
N GLU A 591 -21.69 25.33 0.10
CA GLU A 591 -21.97 25.03 1.51
C GLU A 591 -20.69 25.20 2.31
N LEU A 592 -20.82 25.76 3.51
CA LEU A 592 -19.70 26.04 4.40
C LEU A 592 -20.13 25.87 5.85
N ASP A 593 -19.35 25.11 6.62
CA ASP A 593 -19.41 25.03 8.07
C ASP A 593 -19.35 26.43 8.67
N GLN A 594 -20.26 26.75 9.58
CA GLN A 594 -20.29 28.03 10.26
C GLN A 594 -19.00 28.27 11.06
N GLY A 595 -18.40 27.21 11.60
CA GLY A 595 -17.08 27.29 12.25
C GLY A 595 -15.92 27.62 11.30
N ALA A 596 -16.10 27.36 10.00
CA ALA A 596 -15.13 27.67 8.95
C ALA A 596 -15.52 28.89 8.10
N ALA A 597 -16.62 29.58 8.44
CA ALA A 597 -17.14 30.74 7.72
C ALA A 597 -16.35 32.03 7.99
N THR A 598 -15.02 31.97 7.86
CA THR A 598 -14.15 33.13 8.02
C THR A 598 -14.35 34.13 6.87
N SER A 599 -14.03 35.39 7.13
CA SER A 599 -14.05 36.43 6.08
C SER A 599 -13.20 36.06 4.87
N ALA A 600 -12.11 35.31 5.06
CA ALA A 600 -11.24 34.85 3.98
C ALA A 600 -11.92 33.78 3.09
N GLN A 601 -12.63 32.81 3.68
CA GLN A 601 -13.37 31.79 2.93
C GLN A 601 -14.53 32.42 2.15
N LEU A 602 -15.31 33.28 2.81
CA LEU A 602 -16.44 33.98 2.19
C LEU A 602 -15.99 34.89 1.05
N ALA A 603 -14.89 35.63 1.22
CA ALA A 603 -14.31 36.41 0.13
C ALA A 603 -13.76 35.54 -1.01
N GLY A 604 -13.32 34.32 -0.74
CA GLY A 604 -12.94 33.34 -1.76
C GLY A 604 -14.12 32.92 -2.63
N ILE A 605 -15.25 32.59 -2.00
CA ILE A 605 -16.50 32.23 -2.68
C ILE A 605 -17.01 33.42 -3.50
N GLU A 606 -17.06 34.61 -2.92
CA GLU A 606 -17.55 35.80 -3.62
C GLU A 606 -16.68 36.16 -4.84
N ARG A 607 -15.34 36.08 -4.72
CA ARG A 607 -14.44 36.25 -5.86
C ARG A 607 -14.70 35.23 -6.97
N ALA A 608 -15.00 33.97 -6.61
CA ALA A 608 -15.35 32.95 -7.58
C ALA A 608 -16.65 33.31 -8.32
N LEU A 609 -17.70 33.64 -7.59
CA LEU A 609 -18.99 34.06 -8.15
C LEU A 609 -18.86 35.27 -9.08
N GLN A 610 -18.15 36.31 -8.66
CA GLN A 610 -17.94 37.53 -9.45
C GLN A 610 -17.13 37.31 -10.73
N SER A 611 -16.25 36.30 -10.75
CA SER A 611 -15.41 35.98 -11.89
C SER A 611 -16.11 35.19 -12.99
N PHE A 612 -17.32 34.70 -12.72
CA PHE A 612 -18.08 33.89 -13.68
C PHE A 612 -18.45 34.71 -14.92
N ALA A 613 -18.20 34.14 -16.09
CA ALA A 613 -18.61 34.73 -17.37
C ALA A 613 -18.98 33.66 -18.40
N PHE A 614 -20.08 33.89 -19.12
CA PHE A 614 -20.41 33.12 -20.31
C PHE A 614 -19.42 33.41 -21.45
N LEU A 615 -19.04 32.37 -22.18
CA LEU A 615 -18.13 32.47 -23.32
C LEU A 615 -18.85 32.64 -24.66
N LYS A 616 -20.13 32.22 -24.73
CA LYS A 616 -20.97 32.40 -25.91
C LYS A 616 -22.02 33.47 -25.63
N PRO A 617 -22.27 34.40 -26.57
CA PRO A 617 -23.40 35.31 -26.46
C PRO A 617 -24.73 34.55 -26.63
N ILE A 618 -25.80 35.09 -26.04
CA ILE A 618 -27.16 34.61 -26.30
C ILE A 618 -27.43 34.81 -27.80
N MET A 619 -27.49 33.73 -28.57
CA MET A 619 -28.02 33.80 -29.93
C MET A 619 -29.51 34.07 -29.81
N ASN A 620 -29.92 35.34 -29.92
CA ASN A 620 -31.32 35.68 -30.08
C ASN A 620 -31.80 34.97 -31.35
N SER A 621 -32.62 33.92 -31.19
CA SER A 621 -33.36 33.39 -32.32
C SER A 621 -34.39 34.44 -32.70
N THR A 622 -34.07 35.22 -33.73
CA THR A 622 -35.04 36.09 -34.40
C THR A 622 -36.22 35.22 -34.81
N LYS A 623 -37.37 35.43 -34.19
CA LYS A 623 -38.69 35.15 -34.76
C LYS A 623 -39.59 36.34 -34.50
#